data_AF-X1RZC8-F1
#
_entry.id   AF-X1RZC8-F1
#
_cell.length_a   1.000
_cell.length_b   1.000
_cell.length_c   1.000
_cell.angle_alpha   90.00
_cell.angle_beta   90.00
_cell.angle_gamma   90.00
#
_symmetry.space_group_name_H-M   'P 1'
#
loop_
_entity.id
_entity.type
_entity.pdbx_description
1 polymer ?
#
loop_
_entity_poly.entity_id
_entity_poly.type
_entity_poly.pdbx_seq_one_letter_code
_entity_poly.pdbx_strand_id
1 'polypeptide(L)'
;CVLGEHGKNMLIIPRLTTVKGTPLTQILPQETIDKLVERTIRGGAEIVDLLKTGSAFYAPSAAIARMAEAIVLDKKEILPCAAYLEGEYGIKDTV
;
A
#
# COMPACT_ATOMS: atom_id res chain seq x y z
N CYS A 1 2.37 -7.27 1.80
CA CYS A 1 3.22 -6.05 1.87
C CYS A 1 3.14 -5.30 0.53
N VAL A 2 3.18 -3.97 0.56
CA VAL A 2 3.17 -3.09 -0.64
C VAL A 2 4.28 -2.05 -0.49
N LEU A 3 5.10 -1.88 -1.51
CA LEU A 3 6.20 -0.91 -1.59
C LEU A 3 6.15 -0.15 -2.92
N GLY A 4 6.94 0.91 -3.05
CA GLY A 4 7.00 1.73 -4.27
C GLY A 4 5.86 2.74 -4.38
N GLU A 5 5.69 3.29 -5.58
CA GLU A 5 4.69 4.33 -5.88
C GLU A 5 3.33 3.71 -6.28
N HIS A 6 2.28 4.52 -6.34
CA HIS A 6 1.00 4.12 -6.92
C HIS A 6 1.11 3.74 -8.41
N GLY A 7 0.09 3.01 -8.89
CA GLY A 7 -0.02 2.64 -10.30
C GLY A 7 0.97 1.54 -10.69
N LYS A 8 1.54 1.65 -11.89
CA LYS A 8 2.42 0.62 -12.48
C LYS A 8 3.73 0.42 -11.72
N ASN A 9 4.10 1.40 -10.90
CA ASN A 9 5.33 1.38 -10.09
C ASN A 9 5.10 0.72 -8.70
N MET A 10 3.89 0.21 -8.43
CA MET A 10 3.56 -0.42 -7.16
C MET A 10 4.14 -1.84 -7.11
N LEU A 11 4.96 -2.12 -6.10
CA LEU A 11 5.48 -3.45 -5.81
C LEU A 11 4.60 -4.14 -4.77
N ILE A 12 3.65 -4.95 -5.24
CA ILE A 12 2.80 -5.77 -4.37
C ILE A 12 3.45 -7.14 -4.18
N ILE A 13 3.60 -7.57 -2.91
CA ILE A 13 4.28 -8.83 -2.56
C ILE A 13 3.28 -9.76 -1.85
N PRO A 14 2.49 -10.58 -2.57
CA PRO A 14 1.50 -11.48 -1.98
C PRO A 14 2.07 -12.47 -0.97
N ARG A 15 3.32 -12.93 -1.18
CA ARG A 15 4.04 -13.81 -0.25
C ARG A 15 4.21 -13.20 1.14
N LEU A 16 4.28 -11.88 1.24
CA LEU A 16 4.40 -11.12 2.50
C LEU A 16 3.05 -10.51 2.93
N THR A 17 1.94 -10.97 2.37
CA THR A 17 0.59 -10.59 2.79
C THR A 17 -0.01 -11.78 3.52
N THR A 18 -0.58 -11.55 4.71
CA THR A 18 -1.11 -12.63 5.55
C THR A 18 -2.54 -12.34 5.98
N VAL A 19 -3.28 -13.41 6.28
CA VAL A 19 -4.54 -13.35 7.03
C VAL A 19 -4.31 -14.10 8.33
N LYS A 20 -4.36 -13.40 9.47
CA LYS A 20 -4.06 -13.95 10.80
C LYS A 20 -2.74 -14.75 10.83
N GLY A 21 -1.71 -14.25 10.16
CA GLY A 21 -0.38 -14.89 10.09
C GLY A 21 -0.21 -15.97 9.01
N THR A 22 -1.29 -16.43 8.38
CA THR A 22 -1.19 -17.41 7.27
C THR A 22 -0.95 -16.68 5.94
N PRO A 23 0.04 -17.06 5.12
CA PRO A 23 0.31 -16.42 3.84
C PRO A 23 -0.89 -16.45 2.90
N LEU A 24 -1.16 -15.33 2.21
CA LEU A 24 -2.29 -15.19 1.29
C LEU A 24 -2.30 -16.27 0.19
N THR A 25 -1.11 -16.65 -0.28
CA THR A 25 -0.90 -17.68 -1.31
C THR A 25 -1.29 -19.10 -0.87
N GLN A 26 -1.51 -19.33 0.42
CA GLN A 26 -2.04 -20.60 0.95
C GLN A 26 -3.57 -20.57 1.13
N ILE A 27 -4.18 -19.38 1.07
CA ILE A 27 -5.60 -19.18 1.38
C ILE A 27 -6.42 -19.00 0.11
N LEU A 28 -5.87 -18.30 -0.89
CA LEU A 28 -6.57 -17.97 -2.12
C LEU A 28 -5.85 -18.57 -3.34
N PRO A 29 -6.60 -18.99 -4.38
CA PRO A 29 -6.00 -19.40 -5.64
C PRO A 29 -5.31 -18.21 -6.32
N GLN A 30 -4.25 -18.50 -7.09
CA GLN A 30 -3.43 -17.47 -7.75
C GLN A 30 -4.25 -16.49 -8.59
N GLU A 31 -5.23 -16.97 -9.37
CA GLU A 31 -6.10 -16.12 -10.18
C GLU A 31 -6.86 -15.07 -9.35
N THR A 32 -7.29 -15.43 -8.13
CA THR A 32 -7.96 -14.47 -7.24
C THR A 32 -6.98 -13.45 -6.68
N ILE A 33 -5.76 -13.89 -6.34
CA ILE A 33 -4.69 -13.00 -5.88
C ILE A 33 -4.36 -11.98 -6.98
N ASP A 34 -4.22 -12.43 -8.23
CA ASP A 34 -3.91 -11.56 -9.37
C ASP A 34 -5.01 -10.50 -9.60
N LYS A 35 -6.29 -10.89 -9.47
CA LYS A 35 -7.41 -9.94 -9.53
C LYS A 35 -7.36 -8.90 -8.41
N LEU A 36 -7.00 -9.31 -7.19
CA LEU A 36 -6.87 -8.40 -6.04
C LEU A 36 -5.68 -7.44 -6.22
N VAL A 37 -4.56 -7.94 -6.75
CA VAL A 37 -3.38 -7.15 -7.08
C VAL A 37 -3.73 -6.08 -8.12
N GLU A 38 -4.35 -6.48 -9.23
CA GLU A 38 -4.75 -5.56 -10.30
C GLU A 38 -5.74 -4.50 -9.81
N ARG A 39 -6.74 -4.89 -9.02
CA ARG A 39 -7.69 -3.94 -8.44
C ARG A 39 -7.01 -2.97 -7.46
N THR A 40 -6.02 -3.43 -6.70
CA THR A 40 -5.26 -2.57 -5.77
C THR A 40 -4.46 -1.50 -6.53
N ILE A 41 -3.79 -1.89 -7.62
CA ILE A 41 -3.06 -0.96 -8.50
C ILE A 41 -3.99 0.12 -9.05
N ARG A 42 -5.23 -0.26 -9.39
CA ARG A 42 -6.25 0.62 -9.98
C ARG A 42 -7.17 1.29 -8.96
N GLY A 43 -7.01 1.04 -7.66
CA GLY A 43 -8.02 1.39 -6.65
C GLY A 43 -8.33 2.89 -6.60
N GLY A 44 -7.32 3.74 -6.77
CA GLY A 44 -7.53 5.19 -6.83
C GLY A 44 -8.37 5.61 -8.05
N ALA A 45 -8.07 5.03 -9.22
CA ALA A 45 -8.80 5.27 -10.45
C ALA A 45 -10.24 4.75 -10.35
N GLU A 46 -10.46 3.59 -9.72
CA GLU A 46 -11.80 3.03 -9.47
C GLU A 46 -12.68 4.03 -8.70
N ILE A 47 -12.15 4.71 -7.68
CA ILE A 47 -12.92 5.71 -6.92
C ILE A 47 -13.18 6.97 -7.76
N VAL A 48 -12.20 7.45 -8.52
CA VAL A 48 -12.38 8.60 -9.44
C VAL A 48 -13.48 8.30 -10.45
N ASP A 49 -13.46 7.09 -11.03
CA ASP A 49 -14.45 6.65 -12.02
C ASP A 49 -15.87 6.57 -11.42
N LEU A 50 -15.99 6.22 -10.14
CA LEU A 50 -17.28 6.17 -9.44
C LEU A 50 -17.79 7.56 -9.04
N LEU A 51 -16.91 8.42 -8.51
CA LEU A 51 -17.28 9.76 -8.04
C LEU A 51 -17.55 10.74 -9.19
N LYS A 52 -16.96 10.51 -10.38
CA LYS A 52 -17.01 11.36 -11.59
C LYS A 52 -16.35 12.73 -11.45
N THR A 53 -16.38 13.32 -10.26
CA THR A 53 -15.69 14.57 -9.93
C THR A 53 -14.97 14.39 -8.59
N GLY A 54 -13.68 14.73 -8.57
CA GLY A 54 -12.81 14.51 -7.41
C GLY A 54 -12.23 13.10 -7.35
N SER A 55 -11.62 12.77 -6.19
CA SER A 55 -10.90 11.53 -5.94
C SER A 55 -11.18 11.00 -4.52
N ALA A 56 -10.62 9.85 -4.18
CA ALA A 56 -10.75 9.28 -2.83
C ALA A 56 -10.21 10.24 -1.76
N PHE A 57 -10.96 10.44 -0.67
CA PHE A 57 -10.54 11.31 0.43
C PHE A 57 -10.59 10.63 1.80
N TYR A 58 -11.56 9.75 2.06
CA TYR A 58 -11.65 9.04 3.35
C TYR A 58 -10.43 8.15 3.63
N ALA A 59 -10.10 7.23 2.73
CA ALA A 59 -8.99 6.31 2.93
C ALA A 59 -7.61 7.03 2.98
N PRO A 60 -7.29 7.98 2.08
CA PRO A 60 -6.07 8.78 2.21
C PRO A 60 -5.99 9.57 3.53
N SER A 61 -7.10 10.18 3.97
CA SER A 61 -7.13 10.92 5.24
C SER A 61 -6.86 10.00 6.43
N ALA A 62 -7.45 8.80 6.45
CA ALA A 62 -7.20 7.82 7.50
C ALA A 62 -5.74 7.35 7.54
N ALA A 63 -5.11 7.16 6.38
CA ALA A 63 -3.70 6.77 6.29
C ALA A 63 -2.78 7.86 6.89
N ILE A 64 -3.01 9.13 6.51
CA ILE A 64 -2.25 10.27 7.05
C ILE A 64 -2.51 10.44 8.55
N ALA A 65 -3.76 10.31 8.99
CA ALA A 65 -4.10 10.40 10.41
C ALA A 65 -3.38 9.35 11.25
N ARG A 66 -3.28 8.10 10.77
CA ARG A 66 -2.51 7.03 11.42
C ARG A 66 -1.02 7.37 11.51
N MET A 67 -0.43 7.88 10.43
CA MET A 67 0.98 8.31 10.44
C MET A 67 1.22 9.43 11.45
N ALA A 68 0.36 10.45 11.45
CA ALA A 68 0.45 11.56 12.41
C ALA A 68 0.29 11.08 13.85
N GLU A 69 -0.68 10.19 14.11
CA GLU A 69 -0.90 9.60 15.42
C GLU A 69 0.31 8.78 15.90
N ALA A 70 0.90 7.97 15.01
CA ALA A 70 2.08 7.17 15.33
C ALA A 70 3.28 8.04 15.75
N ILE A 71 3.43 9.22 15.13
CA ILE A 71 4.46 10.21 15.49
C ILE A 71 4.12 10.90 16.82
N VAL A 72 2.92 11.48 16.93
CA VAL A 72 2.51 12.30 18.09
C VAL A 72 2.48 11.48 19.37
N LEU A 73 2.07 10.22 19.30
CA LEU A 73 1.96 9.33 20.46
C LEU A 73 3.17 8.39 20.61
N ASP A 74 4.22 8.59 19.81
CA ASP A 74 5.44 7.78 19.81
C ASP A 74 5.19 6.26 19.78
N LYS A 75 4.21 5.81 18.97
CA LYS A 75 3.77 4.41 18.96
C LYS A 75 4.81 3.43 18.43
N LYS A 76 5.88 3.94 17.80
CA LYS A 76 6.91 3.15 17.08
C LYS A 76 6.29 2.14 16.10
N GLU A 77 5.21 2.55 15.43
CA GLU A 77 4.49 1.69 14.51
C GLU A 77 5.29 1.44 13.23
N ILE A 78 5.25 0.20 12.71
CA ILE A 78 5.90 -0.15 11.44
C ILE A 78 4.88 0.10 10.31
N LEU A 79 5.17 1.10 9.48
CA LEU A 79 4.31 1.52 8.36
C LEU A 79 5.12 1.57 7.06
N PRO A 80 4.56 1.13 5.92
CA PRO A 80 5.12 1.47 4.63
C PRO A 80 4.91 2.96 4.37
N CYS A 81 5.99 3.71 4.21
CA CYS A 81 5.97 5.13 3.92
C CYS A 81 6.98 5.42 2.81
N ALA A 82 6.73 6.49 2.05
CA ALA A 82 7.73 7.07 1.18
C ALA A 82 8.80 7.73 2.06
N ALA A 83 10.05 7.28 1.93
CA ALA A 83 11.15 7.69 2.81
C ALA A 83 12.41 7.88 1.96
N TYR A 84 13.18 8.92 2.28
CA TYR A 84 14.42 9.18 1.57
C TYR A 84 15.43 8.04 1.80
N LEU A 85 15.96 7.48 0.71
CA LEU A 85 16.84 6.32 0.72
C LEU A 85 18.31 6.72 0.54
N GLU A 86 19.19 6.15 1.36
CA GLU A 86 20.64 6.41 1.38
C GLU A 86 21.47 5.16 1.01
N GLY A 87 20.80 4.05 0.71
CA GLY A 87 21.41 2.80 0.26
C GLY A 87 20.52 1.57 0.41
N GLU A 88 19.39 1.71 1.10
CA GLU A 88 18.37 0.68 1.28
C GLU A 88 17.91 0.15 -0.08
N TYR A 89 17.75 -1.18 -0.16
CA TYR A 89 17.41 -1.87 -1.41
C TYR A 89 18.38 -1.62 -2.57
N GLY A 90 19.57 -1.06 -2.31
CA GLY A 90 20.52 -0.65 -3.34
C GLY A 90 20.16 0.66 -4.05
N ILE A 91 19.23 1.44 -3.50
CA ILE A 91 18.72 2.71 -4.06
C ILE A 91 19.23 3.88 -3.23
N LYS A 92 19.52 5.01 -3.87
CA LYS A 92 20.06 6.23 -3.23
C LYS A 92 19.45 7.48 -3.82
N ASP A 93 19.46 8.56 -3.04
CA ASP A 93 19.13 9.92 -3.46
C ASP A 93 17.70 10.09 -4.01
N THR A 94 16.74 9.32 -3.47
CA THR A 94 15.34 9.37 -3.86
C THR A 94 14.40 8.99 -2.72
N VAL A 95 13.10 9.18 -2.91
CA VAL A 95 12.03 8.87 -1.96
C VAL A 95 11.17 7.71 -2.47
#